data_AF-A0AB34IF77-F1
#
_entry.id   AF-A0AB34IF77-F1
#
_cell.length_a   1.000
_cell.length_b   1.000
_cell.length_c   1.000
_cell.angle_alpha   90.00
_cell.angle_beta   90.00
_cell.angle_gamma   90.00
#
_symmetry.space_group_name_H-M   'P 1'
#
loop_
_entity.id
_entity.type
_entity.pdbx_description
1 polymer ?
#
loop_
_entity_poly.entity_id
_entity_poly.type
_entity_poly.pdbx_seq_one_letter_code
_entity_poly.pdbx_strand_id
1 'polypeptide(L)'
;MCPVGVDPQQPVAIPASHPLALGTAFLGWAPAPFGGPGGAALVSLGTGQMLAVFRARLSCAKTPADIPAADKVNPLTIGLTGAAWTRILNEYLGSGLLRVSTHSRADLISRLNSLSIVNPQHLQVSTADWQLGEDVSGTPGIPGVPAVPAVAATPAVGRRGQRGYRPPGPAPGQPAIPAVPAVPGQAPLDPALLFLTLTHIFELECEGPTPWMVVCYLAGALGAISTQSERNRPGCILKGKVQASIAENQR
;
A
#
# COMPACT_ATOMS: atom_id res chain seq x y z
N MET A 1 13.08 -10.84 15.40
CA MET A 1 13.37 -10.86 13.95
C MET A 1 12.03 -10.75 13.23
N CYS A 2 11.81 -9.71 12.42
CA CYS A 2 10.57 -9.54 11.67
C CYS A 2 10.63 -10.36 10.37
N PRO A 3 9.59 -11.13 10.00
CA PRO A 3 9.58 -11.86 8.73
C PRO A 3 9.42 -10.88 7.56
N VAL A 4 10.27 -11.02 6.55
CA VAL A 4 10.24 -10.23 5.31
C VAL A 4 9.15 -10.76 4.41
N GLY A 5 8.08 -10.00 4.24
CA GLY A 5 7.00 -10.25 3.29
C GLY A 5 7.24 -9.42 2.02
N VAL A 6 6.97 -10.03 0.88
CA VAL A 6 7.16 -9.49 -0.47
C VAL A 6 6.03 -8.52 -0.87
N ASP A 7 5.20 -8.10 0.08
CA ASP A 7 4.01 -7.27 -0.14
C ASP A 7 4.32 -5.80 0.25
N PRO A 8 4.20 -4.81 -0.66
CA PRO A 8 4.36 -3.40 -0.32
C PRO A 8 3.32 -2.87 0.69
N GLN A 9 2.29 -3.65 0.98
CA GLN A 9 1.36 -3.41 2.09
C GLN A 9 1.80 -4.05 3.40
N GLN A 10 2.95 -4.75 3.49
CA GLN A 10 3.32 -5.48 4.71
C GLN A 10 3.37 -4.49 5.87
N PRO A 11 2.37 -4.54 6.77
CA PRO A 11 2.23 -3.53 7.78
C PRO A 11 3.37 -3.71 8.78
N VAL A 12 3.88 -2.61 9.34
CA VAL A 12 4.96 -2.69 10.32
C VAL A 12 4.39 -3.33 11.58
N ALA A 13 4.58 -4.64 11.70
CA ALA A 13 4.08 -5.43 12.80
C ALA A 13 5.12 -5.49 13.92
N ILE A 14 4.71 -5.08 15.11
CA ILE A 14 5.51 -5.15 16.33
C ILE A 14 4.74 -5.91 17.41
N PRO A 15 5.43 -6.48 18.42
CA PRO A 15 4.75 -7.06 19.56
C PRO A 15 3.83 -6.03 20.24
N ALA A 16 2.63 -6.45 20.66
CA ALA A 16 1.68 -5.59 21.36
C ALA A 16 2.26 -5.01 22.68
N SER A 17 3.19 -5.74 23.31
CA SER A 17 3.92 -5.32 24.51
C SER A 17 5.10 -4.39 24.23
N HIS A 18 5.41 -4.10 22.96
CA HIS A 18 6.55 -3.27 22.61
C HIS A 18 6.34 -1.82 23.12
N PRO A 19 7.37 -1.17 23.71
CA PRO A 19 7.23 0.17 24.28
C PRO A 19 6.66 1.21 23.31
N LEU A 20 6.99 1.10 22.01
CA LEU A 20 6.42 1.96 20.98
C LEU A 20 4.90 1.79 20.85
N ALA A 21 4.39 0.55 20.81
CA ALA A 21 2.95 0.28 20.71
C ALA A 21 2.21 0.83 21.94
N LEU A 22 2.76 0.62 23.13
CA LEU A 22 2.19 1.09 24.39
C LEU A 22 2.22 2.62 24.50
N GLY A 23 3.38 3.24 24.25
CA GLY A 23 3.59 4.68 24.33
C GLY A 23 2.87 5.49 23.24
N THR A 24 2.41 4.82 22.18
CA THR A 24 1.68 5.43 21.06
C THR A 24 0.33 4.77 20.79
N ALA A 25 -0.31 4.21 21.83
CA ALA A 25 -1.59 3.51 21.70
C ALA A 25 -2.68 4.35 21.01
N PHE A 26 -2.65 5.68 21.16
CA PHE A 26 -3.55 6.63 20.51
C PHE A 26 -3.45 6.66 18.97
N LEU A 27 -2.44 6.00 18.37
CA LEU A 27 -2.33 5.86 16.91
C LEU A 27 -3.30 4.80 16.34
N GLY A 28 -3.94 3.99 17.20
CA GLY A 28 -4.90 2.99 16.76
C GLY A 28 -4.26 1.75 16.14
N TRP A 29 -3.21 1.23 16.78
CA TRP A 29 -2.55 -0.02 16.39
C TRP A 29 -3.57 -1.16 16.26
N ALA A 30 -3.66 -1.75 15.07
CA ALA A 30 -4.60 -2.82 14.77
C ALA A 30 -3.96 -4.20 14.96
N PRO A 31 -4.72 -5.25 15.33
CA PRO A 31 -4.20 -6.61 15.39
C PRO A 31 -3.61 -7.05 14.05
N ALA A 32 -2.42 -7.67 14.06
CA ALA A 32 -1.74 -8.18 12.88
C ALA A 32 -1.72 -9.72 12.87
N PRO A 33 -1.57 -10.36 11.68
CA PRO A 33 -1.48 -11.81 11.58
C PRO A 33 -0.37 -12.36 12.48
N PHE A 34 -0.71 -13.41 13.23
CA PHE A 34 0.15 -13.99 14.26
C PHE A 34 1.38 -14.69 13.65
N GLY A 35 2.55 -14.55 14.28
CA GLY A 35 3.82 -15.13 13.82
C GLY A 35 3.98 -16.65 13.96
N GLY A 36 2.87 -17.39 14.12
CA GLY A 36 2.84 -18.84 14.33
C GLY A 36 2.65 -19.27 15.80
N PRO A 37 2.27 -20.54 16.05
CA PRO A 37 1.85 -21.03 17.37
C PRO A 37 2.82 -20.69 18.51
N GLY A 38 2.31 -20.08 19.60
CA GLY A 38 3.13 -19.66 20.75
C GLY A 38 3.85 -18.31 20.59
N GLY A 39 3.66 -17.60 19.47
CA GLY A 39 4.17 -16.25 19.27
C GLY A 39 3.57 -15.19 20.19
N ALA A 40 4.19 -14.01 20.23
CA ALA A 40 3.60 -12.84 20.89
C ALA A 40 2.46 -12.27 20.02
N ALA A 41 1.43 -11.71 20.65
CA ALA A 41 0.41 -10.93 19.95
C ALA A 41 1.07 -9.77 19.19
N LEU A 42 0.77 -9.63 17.91
CA LEU A 42 1.32 -8.58 17.05
C LEU A 42 0.26 -7.51 16.79
N VAL A 43 0.72 -6.27 16.72
CA VAL A 43 -0.07 -5.12 16.31
C VAL A 43 0.66 -4.37 15.21
N SER A 44 -0.08 -3.68 14.35
CA SER A 44 0.49 -2.97 13.22
C SER A 44 -0.21 -1.66 12.90
N LEU A 45 0.49 -0.82 12.15
CA LEU A 45 -0.04 0.37 11.49
C LEU A 45 0.16 0.23 9.98
N GLY A 46 -0.76 0.80 9.21
CA GLY A 46 -0.63 0.85 7.76
C GLY A 46 0.49 1.79 7.31
N THR A 47 1.07 1.55 6.14
CA THR A 47 2.16 2.36 5.56
C THR A 47 1.83 3.86 5.53
N GLY A 48 0.59 4.22 5.15
CA GLY A 48 0.16 5.63 5.15
C GLY A 48 0.18 6.28 6.54
N GLN A 49 -0.23 5.55 7.59
CA GLN A 49 -0.18 6.04 8.97
C GLN A 49 1.26 6.15 9.48
N MET A 50 2.07 5.13 9.20
CA MET A 50 3.50 5.12 9.54
C MET A 50 4.20 6.32 8.95
N LEU A 51 4.02 6.53 7.64
CA LEU A 51 4.54 7.68 6.94
C LEU A 51 4.01 8.98 7.56
N ALA A 52 2.69 9.12 7.75
CA ALA A 52 2.10 10.37 8.23
C ALA A 52 2.45 10.77 9.68
N VAL A 53 3.15 9.92 10.43
CA VAL A 53 3.59 10.18 11.81
C VAL A 53 5.11 10.19 11.92
N PHE A 54 5.80 9.19 11.38
CA PHE A 54 7.22 8.93 11.68
C PHE A 54 8.19 9.43 10.61
N ARG A 55 7.72 10.05 9.51
CA ARG A 55 8.62 10.34 8.37
C ARG A 55 9.23 11.75 8.35
N ALA A 56 8.81 12.68 9.21
CA ALA A 56 9.14 14.10 9.03
C ALA A 56 10.64 14.41 8.96
N ARG A 57 11.46 13.64 9.69
CA ARG A 57 12.91 13.79 9.78
C ARG A 57 13.69 12.96 8.76
N LEU A 58 13.00 12.20 7.90
CA LEU A 58 13.64 11.39 6.89
C LEU A 58 14.13 12.26 5.73
N SER A 59 15.14 11.75 5.03
CA SER A 59 15.66 12.32 3.79
C SER A 59 16.11 11.21 2.84
N CYS A 60 16.02 11.44 1.55
CA CYS A 60 16.60 10.61 0.52
C CYS A 60 18.12 10.68 0.59
N ALA A 61 18.77 9.53 0.53
CA ALA A 61 20.18 9.46 0.22
C ALA A 61 20.42 10.03 -1.19
N LYS A 62 21.53 10.76 -1.38
CA LYS A 62 21.85 11.47 -2.63
C LYS A 62 23.07 10.89 -3.33
N THR A 63 23.35 9.60 -3.13
CA THR A 63 24.43 8.94 -3.86
C THR A 63 24.02 8.68 -5.30
N PRO A 64 24.96 8.50 -6.24
CA PRO A 64 24.64 8.20 -7.64
C PRO A 64 23.76 6.95 -7.83
N ALA A 65 23.80 6.01 -6.89
CA ALA A 65 22.97 4.80 -6.93
C ALA A 65 21.55 5.02 -6.37
N ASP A 66 21.35 6.05 -5.55
CA ASP A 66 20.07 6.34 -4.89
C ASP A 66 19.17 7.26 -5.72
N ILE A 67 19.78 8.19 -6.46
CA ILE A 67 19.04 9.18 -7.25
C ILE A 67 18.03 8.52 -8.21
N PRO A 68 18.41 7.53 -9.05
CA PRO A 68 17.47 6.92 -9.99
C PRO A 68 16.37 6.08 -9.34
N ALA A 69 16.58 5.63 -8.10
CA ALA A 69 15.58 4.88 -7.35
C ALA A 69 14.54 5.83 -6.75
N ALA A 70 14.99 6.94 -6.16
CA ALA A 70 14.14 8.00 -5.63
C ALA A 70 13.27 8.66 -6.71
N ASP A 71 13.79 8.84 -7.93
CA ASP A 71 13.03 9.37 -9.07
C ASP A 71 11.83 8.48 -9.47
N LYS A 72 11.78 7.21 -9.04
CA LYS A 72 10.62 6.33 -9.31
C LYS A 72 9.55 6.42 -8.23
N VAL A 73 9.80 7.21 -7.18
CA VAL A 73 8.92 7.30 -6.01
C VAL A 73 8.06 8.55 -6.13
N ASN A 74 6.75 8.36 -6.05
CA ASN A 74 5.77 9.44 -6.02
C ASN A 74 4.86 9.31 -4.78
N PRO A 75 4.07 10.34 -4.44
CA PRO A 75 3.16 10.31 -3.28
C PRO A 75 2.19 9.12 -3.25
N LEU A 76 1.84 8.56 -4.41
CA LEU A 76 0.89 7.45 -4.52
C LEU A 76 1.57 6.10 -4.32
N THR A 77 2.85 5.96 -4.71
CA THR A 77 3.60 4.69 -4.68
C THR A 77 4.55 4.58 -3.50
N ILE A 78 4.79 5.65 -2.74
CA ILE A 78 5.76 5.66 -1.64
C ILE A 78 5.46 4.59 -0.58
N GLY A 79 6.48 3.78 -0.31
CA GLY A 79 6.49 2.79 0.75
C GLY A 79 7.94 2.42 1.11
N LEU A 80 8.13 1.97 2.34
CA LEU A 80 9.44 1.59 2.88
C LEU A 80 9.40 0.14 3.36
N THR A 81 10.51 -0.56 3.22
CA THR A 81 10.65 -1.94 3.70
C THR A 81 10.53 -2.02 5.22
N GLY A 82 10.17 -3.21 5.73
CA GLY A 82 10.18 -3.48 7.16
C GLY A 82 11.56 -3.27 7.81
N ALA A 83 12.64 -3.53 7.07
CA ALA A 83 14.01 -3.28 7.53
C ALA A 83 14.28 -1.78 7.70
N ALA A 84 13.88 -0.96 6.73
CA ALA A 84 13.97 0.50 6.81
C ALA A 84 13.19 1.04 8.01
N TRP A 85 11.93 0.61 8.18
CA TRP A 85 11.12 1.01 9.33
C TRP A 85 11.73 0.60 10.66
N THR A 86 12.25 -0.62 10.77
CA THR A 86 12.91 -1.09 11.99
C THR A 86 14.09 -0.21 12.35
N ARG A 87 14.95 0.11 11.37
CA ARG A 87 16.09 1.02 11.54
C ARG A 87 15.65 2.42 12.00
N ILE A 88 14.67 3.01 11.32
CA ILE A 88 14.14 4.36 11.63
C ILE A 88 13.54 4.41 13.04
N LEU A 89 12.69 3.44 13.38
CA LEU A 89 12.02 3.41 14.68
C LEU A 89 13.02 3.18 15.82
N ASN A 90 14.01 2.30 15.62
CA ASN A 90 15.08 2.09 16.59
C ASN A 90 15.90 3.36 16.81
N GLU A 91 16.16 4.13 15.76
CA GLU A 91 16.86 5.42 15.89
C GLU A 91 16.05 6.41 16.71
N TYR A 92 14.75 6.55 16.46
CA TYR A 92 13.90 7.43 17.28
C TYR A 92 13.84 6.98 18.74
N LEU A 93 13.72 5.68 19.00
CA LEU A 93 13.72 5.14 20.36
C LEU A 93 15.07 5.37 21.06
N GLY A 94 16.18 5.12 20.37
CA GLY A 94 17.55 5.37 20.86
C GLY A 94 17.80 6.85 21.12
N SER A 95 17.23 7.73 20.29
CA SER A 95 17.24 9.18 20.46
C SER A 95 16.28 9.68 21.56
N GLY A 96 15.54 8.77 22.21
CA GLY A 96 14.74 9.06 23.39
C GLY A 96 13.32 9.54 23.10
N LEU A 97 12.71 9.12 21.99
CA LEU A 97 11.33 9.44 21.62
C LEU A 97 10.35 9.22 22.80
N LEU A 98 10.49 8.09 23.50
CA LEU A 98 9.59 7.69 24.60
C LEU A 98 10.06 8.12 26.00
N ARG A 99 11.07 8.99 26.12
CA ARG A 99 11.50 9.53 27.43
C ARG A 99 10.44 10.40 28.09
N VAL A 100 9.55 10.97 27.28
CA VAL A 100 8.42 11.78 27.72
C VAL A 100 7.16 11.16 27.11
N SER A 101 6.12 10.99 27.92
CA SER A 101 4.85 10.46 27.46
C SER A 101 4.20 11.38 26.42
N THR A 102 3.72 10.80 25.33
CA THR A 102 2.93 11.49 24.30
C THR A 102 1.49 10.99 24.36
N HIS A 103 0.52 11.89 24.24
CA HIS A 103 -0.91 11.53 24.38
C HIS A 103 -1.72 11.79 23.10
N SER A 104 -1.14 12.48 22.14
CA SER A 104 -1.78 12.78 20.87
C SER A 104 -0.80 12.66 19.71
N ARG A 105 -1.36 12.52 18.50
CA ARG A 105 -0.57 12.53 17.26
C ARG A 105 0.18 13.86 17.08
N ALA A 106 -0.43 14.98 17.45
CA ALA A 106 0.19 16.30 17.35
C ALA A 106 1.43 16.39 18.26
N ASP A 107 1.31 15.92 19.51
CA ASP A 107 2.42 15.93 20.47
C ASP A 107 3.57 15.03 19.99
N LEU A 108 3.24 13.84 19.47
CA LEU A 108 4.22 12.91 18.93
C LEU A 108 5.00 13.50 17.75
N ILE A 109 4.30 14.14 16.81
CA ILE A 109 4.94 14.80 15.66
C ILE A 109 5.83 15.96 16.14
N SER A 110 5.33 16.80 17.05
CA SER A 110 6.11 17.89 17.64
C SER A 110 7.38 17.37 18.32
N ARG A 111 7.24 16.26 19.07
CA ARG A 111 8.35 15.60 19.74
C ARG A 111 9.39 15.07 18.76
N LEU A 112 8.96 14.34 17.73
CA LEU A 112 9.83 13.84 16.67
C LEU A 112 10.61 14.97 15.98
N ASN A 113 9.94 16.11 15.74
CA ASN A 113 10.56 17.27 15.10
C ASN A 113 11.63 17.92 15.99
N SER A 114 11.44 17.93 17.31
CA SER A 114 12.38 18.47 18.31
C SER A 114 13.47 17.49 18.77
N LEU A 115 13.42 16.24 18.32
CA LEU A 115 14.29 15.18 18.84
C LEU A 115 15.74 15.41 18.39
N SER A 116 16.68 15.31 19.35
CA SER A 116 18.11 15.28 19.02
C SER A 116 18.47 13.90 18.52
N ILE A 117 18.57 13.75 17.21
CA ILE A 117 18.87 12.47 16.56
C ILE A 117 20.32 12.07 16.86
N VAL A 118 20.51 10.85 17.36
CA VAL A 118 21.83 10.31 17.73
C VAL A 118 22.63 9.95 16.48
N ASN A 119 22.02 9.24 15.54
CA ASN A 119 22.61 8.90 14.25
C ASN A 119 21.70 9.30 13.09
N PRO A 120 21.92 10.49 12.48
CA PRO A 120 21.13 10.97 11.35
C PRO A 120 21.17 10.04 10.11
N GLN A 121 22.21 9.22 9.95
CA GLN A 121 22.32 8.28 8.82
C GLN A 121 21.23 7.21 8.87
N HIS A 122 20.75 6.86 10.06
CA HIS A 122 19.62 5.93 10.22
C HIS A 122 18.27 6.53 9.83
N LEU A 123 18.21 7.81 9.47
CA LEU A 123 17.02 8.46 8.91
C LEU A 123 17.14 8.72 7.40
N GLN A 124 18.29 8.38 6.79
CA GLN A 124 18.43 8.42 5.35
C GLN A 124 17.77 7.21 4.70
N VAL A 125 17.06 7.45 3.60
CA VAL A 125 16.36 6.44 2.81
C VAL A 125 17.11 6.24 1.50
N SER A 126 17.59 5.02 1.31
CA SER A 126 18.42 4.59 0.18
C SER A 126 17.64 3.66 -0.76
N THR A 127 18.25 3.27 -1.87
CA THR A 127 17.65 2.36 -2.85
C THR A 127 17.13 1.06 -2.24
N ALA A 128 17.81 0.50 -1.23
CA ALA A 128 17.42 -0.75 -0.59
C ALA A 128 16.21 -0.62 0.34
N ASP A 129 15.83 0.61 0.70
CA ASP A 129 14.77 0.88 1.65
C ASP A 129 13.39 0.98 0.98
N TRP A 130 13.33 1.18 -0.33
CA TRP A 130 12.08 1.39 -1.05
C TRP A 130 11.29 0.09 -1.20
N GLN A 131 10.00 0.16 -0.89
CA GLN A 131 9.03 -0.91 -1.18
C GLN A 131 7.77 -0.27 -1.78
N LEU A 132 7.80 -0.08 -3.09
CA LEU A 132 6.79 0.72 -3.79
C LEU A 132 5.44 -0.01 -3.86
N GLY A 133 4.37 0.75 -3.63
CA GLY A 133 2.99 0.30 -3.87
C GLY A 133 2.68 0.07 -5.35
N GLU A 134 1.42 -0.24 -5.64
CA GLU A 134 0.97 -0.52 -7.01
C GLU A 134 1.26 0.67 -7.94
N ASP A 135 1.96 0.41 -9.04
CA ASP A 135 2.15 1.39 -10.11
C ASP A 135 0.86 1.50 -10.93
N VAL A 136 0.35 2.72 -11.05
CA VAL A 136 -0.88 3.02 -11.79
C VAL A 136 -0.72 4.20 -12.74
N SER A 137 0.51 4.67 -12.98
CA SER A 137 0.77 5.87 -13.81
C SER A 137 0.46 5.68 -15.31
N GLY A 138 -0.40 4.73 -15.66
CA GLY A 138 -0.79 4.45 -17.03
C GLY A 138 -1.81 3.33 -17.22
N THR A 139 -2.38 2.73 -16.17
CA THR A 139 -3.29 1.59 -16.32
C THR A 139 -4.66 2.08 -16.83
N PRO A 140 -5.05 1.78 -18.09
CA PRO A 140 -6.42 1.99 -18.52
C PRO A 140 -7.33 1.16 -17.61
N GLY A 141 -8.56 1.62 -17.37
CA GLY A 141 -9.49 0.82 -16.59
C GLY A 141 -9.62 -0.59 -17.21
N ILE A 142 -9.41 -1.64 -16.42
CA ILE A 142 -9.53 -3.01 -16.90
C ILE A 142 -11.03 -3.34 -16.91
N PRO A 143 -11.65 -3.63 -18.07
CA PRO A 143 -13.04 -4.04 -18.11
C PRO A 143 -13.23 -5.34 -17.33
N GLY A 144 -14.33 -5.45 -16.60
CA GLY A 144 -14.67 -6.70 -15.92
C GLY A 144 -14.93 -7.82 -16.93
N VAL A 145 -14.55 -9.05 -16.56
CA VAL A 145 -14.91 -10.25 -17.33
C VAL A 145 -16.29 -10.69 -16.85
N PRO A 146 -17.33 -10.74 -17.71
CA PRO A 146 -18.65 -11.20 -17.32
C PRO A 146 -18.63 -12.69 -16.96
N ALA A 147 -19.58 -13.12 -16.14
CA ALA A 147 -19.70 -14.53 -15.78
C ALA A 147 -19.99 -15.38 -17.02
N VAL A 148 -19.35 -16.55 -17.13
CA VAL A 148 -19.65 -17.55 -18.15
C VAL A 148 -20.58 -18.60 -17.53
N PRO A 149 -21.81 -18.78 -18.04
CA PRO A 149 -22.74 -19.76 -17.50
C PRO A 149 -22.25 -21.20 -17.75
N ALA A 150 -22.66 -22.13 -16.88
CA ALA A 150 -22.31 -23.54 -17.04
C ALA A 150 -22.97 -24.14 -18.29
N VAL A 151 -22.25 -25.05 -18.97
CA VAL A 151 -22.78 -25.82 -20.11
C VAL A 151 -23.07 -27.24 -19.64
N ALA A 152 -24.32 -27.67 -19.79
CA ALA A 152 -24.73 -29.02 -19.42
C ALA A 152 -24.07 -30.09 -20.33
N ALA A 153 -23.85 -31.28 -19.79
CA ALA A 153 -23.30 -32.39 -20.56
C ALA A 153 -24.25 -32.79 -21.69
N THR A 154 -23.70 -33.08 -22.88
CA THR A 154 -24.49 -33.59 -24.00
C THR A 154 -24.35 -35.11 -24.06
N PRO A 155 -25.43 -35.89 -23.88
CA PRO A 155 -25.36 -37.34 -23.92
C PRO A 155 -25.06 -37.85 -25.34
N ALA A 156 -24.37 -38.99 -25.44
CA ALA A 156 -24.08 -39.64 -26.71
C ALA A 156 -25.38 -40.06 -27.42
N VAL A 157 -25.58 -39.61 -28.66
CA VAL A 157 -26.76 -39.99 -29.47
C VAL A 157 -26.43 -41.22 -30.31
N GLY A 158 -26.96 -42.38 -29.91
CA GLY A 158 -26.95 -43.58 -30.74
C GLY A 158 -28.08 -43.52 -31.78
N ARG A 159 -27.76 -43.60 -33.09
CA ARG A 159 -28.79 -43.81 -34.13
C ARG A 159 -29.38 -45.21 -33.99
N ARG A 160 -30.65 -45.32 -33.57
CA ARG A 160 -31.38 -46.58 -33.56
C ARG A 160 -31.80 -46.96 -34.99
N GLY A 161 -31.19 -48.03 -35.50
CA GLY A 161 -31.82 -48.96 -36.44
C GLY A 161 -31.76 -48.62 -37.94
N GLN A 162 -30.69 -49.03 -38.62
CA GLN A 162 -30.79 -49.56 -39.99
C GLN A 162 -29.97 -50.85 -40.06
N ARG A 163 -30.66 -51.97 -40.33
CA ARG A 163 -30.02 -53.29 -40.51
C ARG A 163 -29.18 -53.26 -41.78
N GLY A 164 -27.88 -53.53 -41.64
CA GLY A 164 -26.97 -53.79 -42.77
C GLY A 164 -25.80 -52.81 -42.93
N TYR A 165 -25.73 -51.74 -42.15
CA TYR A 165 -24.60 -50.81 -42.16
C TYR A 165 -23.94 -50.79 -40.77
N ARG A 166 -22.62 -51.01 -40.67
CA ARG A 166 -21.86 -50.82 -39.43
C ARG A 166 -21.46 -49.34 -39.36
N PRO A 167 -22.13 -48.49 -38.55
CA PRO A 167 -21.75 -47.09 -38.47
C PRO A 167 -20.40 -46.96 -37.73
N PRO A 168 -19.68 -45.83 -37.89
CA PRO A 168 -18.65 -45.45 -36.94
C PRO A 168 -19.26 -45.48 -35.54
N GLY A 169 -18.48 -45.90 -34.53
CA GLY A 169 -18.96 -46.04 -33.14
C GLY A 169 -19.68 -44.79 -32.62
N PRO A 170 -20.50 -44.91 -31.56
CA PRO A 170 -21.24 -43.78 -31.02
C PRO A 170 -20.28 -42.62 -30.71
N ALA A 171 -20.63 -41.41 -31.17
CA ALA A 171 -19.85 -40.23 -30.82
C ALA A 171 -19.89 -40.07 -29.29
N PRO A 172 -18.74 -40.00 -28.60
CA PRO A 172 -18.72 -39.85 -27.16
C PRO A 172 -19.44 -38.57 -26.76
N GLY A 173 -20.27 -38.66 -25.71
CA GLY A 173 -20.95 -37.49 -25.15
C GLY A 173 -19.93 -36.48 -24.61
N GLN A 174 -20.26 -35.19 -24.69
CA GLN A 174 -19.40 -34.13 -24.17
C GLN A 174 -19.69 -33.89 -22.68
N PRO A 175 -18.67 -33.86 -21.81
CA PRO A 175 -18.85 -33.58 -20.40
C PRO A 175 -19.32 -32.14 -20.15
N ALA A 176 -19.95 -31.93 -19.00
CA ALA A 176 -20.40 -30.60 -18.58
C ALA A 176 -19.21 -29.67 -18.30
N ILE A 177 -19.36 -28.39 -18.62
CA ILE A 177 -18.39 -27.33 -18.32
C ILE A 177 -18.96 -26.48 -17.17
N PRO A 178 -18.26 -26.35 -16.03
CA PRO A 178 -18.75 -25.56 -14.90
C PRO A 178 -18.77 -24.06 -15.23
N ALA A 179 -19.62 -23.31 -14.52
CA ALA A 179 -19.70 -21.86 -14.66
C ALA A 179 -18.40 -21.18 -14.16
N VAL A 180 -18.03 -20.09 -14.83
CA VAL A 180 -16.92 -19.22 -14.41
C VAL A 180 -17.53 -17.93 -13.83
N PRO A 181 -17.26 -17.59 -12.56
CA PRO A 181 -17.74 -16.34 -11.95
C PRO A 181 -17.22 -15.10 -12.69
N ALA A 182 -17.97 -13.99 -12.60
CA ALA A 182 -17.52 -12.71 -13.11
C ALA A 182 -16.29 -12.21 -12.34
N VAL A 183 -15.37 -11.56 -13.04
CA VAL A 183 -14.22 -10.85 -12.46
C VAL A 183 -14.50 -9.35 -12.53
N PRO A 184 -14.63 -8.64 -11.40
CA PRO A 184 -14.82 -7.19 -11.39
C PRO A 184 -13.69 -6.47 -12.10
N GLY A 185 -14.03 -5.43 -12.87
CA GLY A 185 -13.06 -4.56 -13.52
C GLY A 185 -12.40 -3.58 -12.56
N GLN A 186 -11.29 -2.98 -12.97
CA GLN A 186 -10.52 -2.01 -12.20
C GLN A 186 -10.74 -0.62 -12.80
N ALA A 187 -11.35 0.30 -12.05
CA ALA A 187 -11.58 1.67 -12.52
C ALA A 187 -10.26 2.44 -12.64
N PRO A 188 -10.07 3.32 -13.64
CA PRO A 188 -8.85 4.12 -13.79
C PRO A 188 -8.61 5.01 -12.55
N LEU A 189 -7.37 5.50 -12.39
CA LEU A 189 -7.06 6.44 -11.32
C LEU A 189 -7.93 7.70 -11.46
N ASP A 190 -8.44 8.19 -10.33
CA ASP A 190 -9.18 9.45 -10.27
C ASP A 190 -8.37 10.60 -10.92
N PRO A 191 -8.92 11.31 -11.92
CA PRO A 191 -8.25 12.42 -12.58
C PRO A 191 -7.72 13.49 -11.63
N ALA A 192 -8.38 13.69 -10.48
CA ALA A 192 -7.94 14.65 -9.47
C ALA A 192 -6.59 14.28 -8.81
N LEU A 193 -6.11 13.05 -8.98
CA LEU A 193 -4.85 12.57 -8.40
C LEU A 193 -3.74 12.36 -9.45
N LEU A 194 -4.03 12.53 -10.75
CA LEU A 194 -3.06 12.28 -11.83
C LEU A 194 -1.82 13.16 -11.70
N PHE A 195 -1.95 14.41 -11.26
CA PHE A 195 -0.79 15.29 -11.11
C PHE A 195 0.26 14.73 -10.12
N LEU A 196 -0.17 13.95 -9.12
CA LEU A 196 0.74 13.34 -8.14
C LEU A 196 1.60 12.24 -8.75
N THR A 197 1.23 11.66 -9.90
CA THR A 197 2.09 10.69 -10.59
C THR A 197 3.26 11.37 -11.31
N LEU A 198 3.19 12.69 -11.51
CA LEU A 198 4.24 13.50 -12.11
C LEU A 198 5.16 14.14 -11.06
N THR A 199 4.89 13.92 -9.77
CA THR A 199 5.67 14.49 -8.68
C THR A 199 6.61 13.46 -8.08
N HIS A 200 7.89 13.77 -8.02
CA HIS A 200 8.93 12.88 -7.52
C HIS A 200 9.28 13.19 -6.06
N ILE A 201 9.76 12.19 -5.32
CA ILE A 201 10.05 12.35 -3.89
C ILE A 201 11.08 13.47 -3.61
N PHE A 202 12.06 13.67 -4.49
CA PHE A 202 13.03 14.76 -4.36
C PHE A 202 12.41 16.15 -4.49
N GLU A 203 11.37 16.32 -5.30
CA GLU A 203 10.65 17.60 -5.44
C GLU A 203 9.83 17.94 -4.19
N LEU A 204 9.51 16.92 -3.40
CA LEU A 204 8.79 17.05 -2.14
C LEU A 204 9.72 17.24 -0.94
N GLU A 205 11.03 17.02 -1.12
CA GLU A 205 12.01 17.28 -0.09
C GLU A 205 12.22 18.78 0.07
N CYS A 206 11.91 19.28 1.26
CA CYS A 206 12.22 20.65 1.64
C CYS A 206 13.62 20.76 2.22
N GLU A 207 14.27 21.90 2.03
CA GLU A 207 15.46 22.22 2.80
C GLU A 207 15.12 22.42 4.29
N GLY A 208 16.01 21.98 5.18
CA GLY A 208 15.90 22.20 6.61
C GLY A 208 15.73 20.92 7.43
N PRO A 209 15.26 21.04 8.69
CA PRO A 209 15.33 19.96 9.68
C PRO A 209 14.31 18.84 9.47
N THR A 210 13.30 19.06 8.62
CA THR A 210 12.22 18.11 8.36
C THR A 210 11.97 17.99 6.85
N PRO A 211 12.87 17.32 6.11
CA PRO A 211 12.83 17.35 4.65
C PRO A 211 11.54 16.77 4.08
N TRP A 212 10.99 15.72 4.71
CA TRP A 212 9.78 15.04 4.25
C TRP A 212 8.49 15.61 4.85
N MET A 213 8.47 16.87 5.30
CA MET A 213 7.26 17.46 5.88
C MET A 213 6.10 17.54 4.88
N VAL A 214 6.36 17.88 3.61
CA VAL A 214 5.30 17.90 2.58
C VAL A 214 4.75 16.50 2.35
N VAL A 215 5.66 15.52 2.30
CA VAL A 215 5.31 14.10 2.24
C VAL A 215 4.38 13.76 3.41
N CYS A 216 4.70 14.19 4.66
CA CYS A 216 3.87 14.07 5.89
C CYS A 216 2.43 14.48 5.68
N TYR A 217 2.21 15.67 5.16
CA TYR A 217 0.87 16.19 4.92
C TYR A 217 0.16 15.40 3.83
N LEU A 218 0.86 15.08 2.73
CA LEU A 218 0.28 14.35 1.61
C LEU A 218 -0.23 12.98 2.04
N ALA A 219 0.58 12.09 2.62
CA ALA A 219 0.00 10.78 3.00
C ALA A 219 -0.96 10.84 4.19
N GLY A 220 -0.91 11.90 5.02
CA GLY A 220 -1.95 12.14 6.01
C GLY A 220 -3.30 12.48 5.38
N ALA A 221 -3.30 13.25 4.30
CA ALA A 221 -4.51 13.66 3.58
C ALA A 221 -4.99 12.64 2.54
N LEU A 222 -4.07 11.86 1.96
CA LEU A 222 -4.36 10.78 1.02
C LEU A 222 -4.87 9.53 1.75
N GLY A 223 -4.33 9.22 2.93
CA GLY A 223 -4.71 8.04 3.71
C GLY A 223 -4.08 6.76 3.16
N ALA A 224 -4.82 5.64 3.23
CA ALA A 224 -4.41 4.39 2.59
C ALA A 224 -4.58 4.55 1.08
N ILE A 225 -3.47 4.61 0.36
CA ILE A 225 -3.42 4.84 -1.09
C ILE A 225 -2.42 3.92 -1.78
N SER A 226 -2.03 2.82 -1.15
CA SER A 226 -1.04 1.91 -1.74
C SER A 226 -1.61 1.02 -2.84
N THR A 227 -2.94 0.91 -2.95
CA THR A 227 -3.65 0.18 -4.01
C THR A 227 -4.60 1.09 -4.79
N GLN A 228 -4.88 0.73 -6.04
CA GLN A 228 -5.85 1.44 -6.87
C GLN A 228 -7.25 1.46 -6.27
N SER A 229 -7.66 0.38 -5.61
CA SER A 229 -8.97 0.27 -4.97
C SER A 229 -9.14 1.29 -3.84
N GLU A 230 -8.11 1.49 -3.01
CA GLU A 230 -8.12 2.45 -1.92
C GLU A 230 -8.01 3.89 -2.44
N ARG A 231 -7.15 4.12 -3.45
CA ARG A 231 -7.04 5.41 -4.14
C ARG A 231 -8.38 5.88 -4.69
N ASN A 232 -9.24 4.97 -5.15
CA ASN A 232 -10.55 5.28 -5.71
C ASN A 232 -11.69 5.38 -4.68
N ARG A 233 -11.43 5.21 -3.39
CA ARG A 233 -12.47 5.40 -2.36
C ARG A 233 -12.91 6.87 -2.27
N PRO A 234 -14.21 7.14 -2.09
CA PRO A 234 -14.76 8.50 -2.02
C PRO A 234 -14.38 9.28 -0.73
N GLY A 235 -13.71 8.64 0.24
CA GLY A 235 -13.33 9.25 1.52
C GLY A 235 -11.98 9.98 1.56
N CYS A 236 -11.30 10.16 0.43
CA CYS A 236 -10.01 10.86 0.40
C CYS A 236 -10.20 12.38 0.55
N ILE A 237 -9.72 12.94 1.65
CA ILE A 237 -9.86 14.37 2.00
C ILE A 237 -9.27 15.27 0.91
N LEU A 238 -8.15 14.86 0.31
CA LEU A 238 -7.51 15.59 -0.78
C LEU A 238 -8.39 15.67 -2.04
N LYS A 239 -9.11 14.60 -2.39
CA LYS A 239 -10.02 14.61 -3.54
C LYS A 239 -11.14 15.62 -3.37
N GLY A 240 -11.78 15.64 -2.21
CA GLY A 240 -12.86 16.59 -1.92
C GLY A 240 -12.38 18.04 -2.03
N LYS A 241 -11.17 18.35 -1.54
CA LYS A 241 -10.60 19.70 -1.62
C LYS A 241 -10.18 20.09 -3.04
N VAL A 242 -9.54 19.20 -3.78
CA VAL A 242 -9.13 19.46 -5.17
C VAL A 242 -10.36 19.62 -6.08
N GLN A 243 -11.36 18.76 -5.93
CA GLN A 243 -12.61 18.87 -6.70
C GLN A 243 -13.38 20.16 -6.39
N ALA A 244 -13.41 20.59 -5.11
CA ALA A 244 -14.00 21.87 -4.73
C ALA A 244 -13.25 23.06 -5.37
N SER A 245 -11.91 23.03 -5.34
CA SER A 245 -11.09 24.09 -5.95
C SER A 245 -11.21 24.14 -7.48
N ILE A 246 -11.34 22.99 -8.16
CA ILE A 246 -11.62 22.93 -9.60
C ILE A 246 -12.99 23.53 -9.91
N ALA A 247 -14.01 23.19 -9.10
CA ALA A 247 -15.37 23.70 -9.30
C ALA A 247 -15.49 25.21 -9.05
N GLU A 248 -14.70 25.77 -8.13
CA GLU A 248 -14.62 27.21 -7.87
C GLU A 248 -13.95 27.98 -9.02
N ASN A 249 -12.90 27.42 -9.63
CA ASN A 249 -12.18 28.05 -10.76
C ASN A 249 -12.90 27.93 -12.11
N GLN A 250 -14.01 27.19 -12.18
CA GLN A 250 -14.86 27.04 -13.38
C GLN A 250 -16.11 27.93 -13.36
N ARG A 251 -16.25 28.79 -12.35
CA ARG A 251 -17.30 29.82 -12.25
C ARG A 251 -16.75 31.19 -12.59
#